data_AF-X1S3M1-F1
#
_entry.id   AF-X1S3M1-F1
#
_cell.length_a   1.000
_cell.length_b   1.000
_cell.length_c   1.000
_cell.angle_alpha   90.00
_cell.angle_beta   90.00
_cell.angle_gamma   90.00
#
_symmetry.space_group_name_H-M   'P 1'
#
loop_
_entity.id
_entity.type
_entity.pdbx_description
1 polymer ?
#
loop_
_entity_poly.entity_id
_entity_poly.type
_entity_poly.pdbx_seq_one_letter_code
_entity_poly.pdbx_strand_id
1 'polypeptide(L)'
;GWLKVQNQENNQYLTQASTWTASATPIWIQTSFRGTGKTREWYFNTSAVVWNNMVDYEVEVYAVDGAVGQPSGPNEQAQPWPTATFTYDESVPESTITSPVQDRIYSSAPTLEGTALDEYDNLEEIRICLKQYYGGEKYWKGGTEFEVGYDTNCWQVATGTTSWEYTGFSDWDDGQRYRIWSKAFDNAGNIEDVPDSDITGNIGGRYFGYDESDPISSVTSPQHGDAFNEATAPSSITGDATDPVNGSGVDQVLVNIRYLPTGTTTYLAWKGLAWDTPGDYEINLGAFPWSIDIPDAWDESMDGQVIEVRTRSFDEAYPANYEPLTSQCTFYYDITKPTSAITSPSVSDPLYPYYANISSFTGTAFDSSPGTPSGVKQVGVRIKRSSDNYYWNGSTWTATSFFDVGSGSTTWSYTDVPTWVDSLIYTVNCRAEDEAVNFEANYTTFTFTCDNAGPTSNDGAYNSTYDRVDGTASDAGVGTDDVVLKIK
;
A
#
# COMPACT_ATOMS: atom_id res chain seq x y z
N GLY A 1 -20.74 70.36 32.29
CA GLY A 1 -19.87 70.83 31.20
C GLY A 1 -20.72 70.91 29.96
N TRP A 2 -20.09 71.20 28.84
CA TRP A 2 -20.73 71.22 27.53
C TRP A 2 -19.98 70.27 26.60
N LEU A 3 -20.73 69.57 25.76
CA LEU A 3 -20.28 68.57 24.81
C LEU A 3 -20.83 68.93 23.42
N LYS A 4 -19.99 68.92 22.41
CA LYS A 4 -20.37 68.95 20.99
C LYS A 4 -20.00 67.61 20.40
N VAL A 5 -20.93 66.99 19.67
CA VAL A 5 -20.63 65.81 18.84
C VAL A 5 -21.04 66.13 17.41
N GLN A 6 -20.10 65.97 16.47
CA GLN A 6 -20.29 66.26 15.05
C GLN A 6 -20.10 65.00 14.23
N ASN A 7 -21.11 64.63 13.46
CA ASN A 7 -21.03 63.64 12.39
C ASN A 7 -20.19 64.24 11.25
N GLN A 8 -19.04 63.62 10.94
CA GLN A 8 -18.08 64.17 9.97
C GLN A 8 -18.52 63.94 8.51
N GLU A 9 -19.40 62.98 8.23
CA GLU A 9 -19.87 62.66 6.88
C GLU A 9 -20.86 63.71 6.37
N ASN A 10 -21.85 64.05 7.20
CA ASN A 10 -22.97 64.91 6.81
C ASN A 10 -23.01 66.27 7.52
N ASN A 11 -22.02 66.57 8.36
CA ASN A 11 -21.90 67.81 9.15
C ASN A 11 -23.11 68.10 10.04
N GLN A 12 -23.79 67.06 10.54
CA GLN A 12 -24.84 67.20 11.54
C GLN A 12 -24.27 67.20 12.96
N TYR A 13 -24.94 67.89 13.87
CA TYR A 13 -24.60 67.91 15.29
C TYR A 13 -25.62 67.15 16.12
N LEU A 14 -25.14 66.44 17.14
CA LEU A 14 -26.00 65.78 18.12
C LEU A 14 -26.69 66.83 19.00
N THR A 15 -27.98 66.65 19.24
CA THR A 15 -28.77 67.52 20.11
C THR A 15 -28.95 66.95 21.51
N GLN A 16 -29.41 67.80 22.44
CA GLN A 16 -29.77 67.38 23.81
C GLN A 16 -30.81 66.26 23.86
N ALA A 17 -31.63 66.13 22.81
CA ALA A 17 -32.67 65.11 22.67
C ALA A 17 -32.18 63.81 21.99
N SER A 18 -30.86 63.62 21.86
CA SER A 18 -30.25 62.43 21.24
C SER A 18 -30.61 62.22 19.77
N THR A 19 -30.84 63.32 19.04
CA THR A 19 -31.13 63.30 17.59
C THR A 19 -30.10 64.13 16.82
N TRP A 20 -29.88 63.81 15.55
CA TRP A 20 -28.97 64.54 14.66
C TRP A 20 -29.68 65.68 13.94
N THR A 21 -29.03 66.84 13.85
CA THR A 21 -29.58 68.02 13.19
C THR A 21 -28.51 68.80 12.43
N ALA A 22 -28.80 69.14 11.17
CA ALA A 22 -27.95 70.04 10.39
C ALA A 22 -28.04 71.46 10.97
N SER A 23 -26.88 72.08 11.23
CA SER A 23 -26.81 73.43 11.79
C SER A 23 -25.60 74.17 11.23
N ALA A 24 -25.76 75.47 10.96
CA ALA A 24 -24.68 76.33 10.51
C ALA A 24 -23.70 76.71 11.65
N THR A 25 -24.09 76.45 12.90
CA THR A 25 -23.27 76.68 14.10
C THR A 25 -23.25 75.43 14.97
N PRO A 26 -22.15 75.15 15.72
CA PRO A 26 -22.09 74.02 16.64
C PRO A 26 -23.26 73.98 17.62
N ILE A 27 -23.81 72.78 17.84
CA ILE A 27 -24.81 72.53 18.88
C ILE A 27 -24.10 71.98 20.12
N TRP A 28 -24.26 72.67 21.25
CA TRP A 28 -23.69 72.28 22.53
C TRP A 28 -24.73 71.60 23.42
N ILE A 29 -24.39 70.41 23.91
CA ILE A 29 -25.18 69.58 24.81
C ILE A 29 -24.70 69.81 26.23
N GLN A 30 -25.62 70.08 27.15
CA GLN A 30 -25.30 70.16 28.57
C GLN A 30 -25.07 68.75 29.13
N THR A 31 -23.89 68.53 29.70
CA THR A 31 -23.53 67.25 30.33
C THR A 31 -24.04 67.15 31.76
N SER A 32 -24.38 65.93 32.16
CA SER A 32 -24.71 65.61 33.56
C SER A 32 -23.42 65.34 34.34
N PHE A 33 -23.49 65.41 35.68
CA PHE A 33 -22.36 65.14 36.56
C PHE A 33 -22.69 64.06 37.58
N ARG A 34 -21.74 63.18 37.88
CA ARG A 34 -21.81 62.19 38.96
C ARG A 34 -20.62 62.31 39.92
N GLY A 35 -20.80 61.81 41.15
CA GLY A 35 -19.84 61.97 42.24
C GLY A 35 -20.02 63.25 43.06
N THR A 36 -19.27 63.37 44.16
CA THR A 36 -19.33 64.46 45.15
C THR A 36 -18.00 65.22 45.24
N GLY A 37 -18.06 66.51 45.57
CA GLY A 37 -16.87 67.36 45.77
C GLY A 37 -16.58 68.31 44.60
N LYS A 38 -15.38 68.91 44.61
CA LYS A 38 -14.95 69.90 43.60
C LYS A 38 -14.43 69.25 42.30
N THR A 39 -14.13 67.96 42.33
CA THR A 39 -13.81 67.13 41.16
C THR A 39 -14.96 66.16 40.96
N ARG A 40 -15.58 66.18 39.77
CA ARG A 40 -16.76 65.38 39.44
C ARG A 40 -16.60 64.82 38.04
N GLU A 41 -17.10 63.61 37.82
CA GLU A 41 -17.17 63.03 36.49
C GLU A 41 -18.37 63.61 35.75
N TRP A 42 -18.21 63.92 34.47
CA TRP A 42 -19.31 64.33 33.60
C TRP A 42 -19.69 63.17 32.68
N TYR A 43 -20.95 63.12 32.26
CA TYR A 43 -21.44 62.13 31.30
C TYR A 43 -22.61 62.67 30.48
N PHE A 44 -22.85 62.06 29.33
CA PHE A 44 -24.07 62.21 28.53
C PHE A 44 -24.56 60.81 28.17
N ASN A 45 -25.86 60.55 28.32
CA ASN A 45 -26.41 59.22 28.02
C ASN A 45 -26.69 59.09 26.52
N THR A 46 -25.96 58.21 25.85
CA THR A 46 -26.07 57.96 24.42
C THR A 46 -26.98 56.77 24.07
N SER A 47 -27.64 56.13 25.04
CA SER A 47 -28.44 54.92 24.80
C SER A 47 -29.62 55.09 23.83
N ALA A 48 -30.05 56.33 23.59
CA ALA A 48 -31.12 56.67 22.65
C ALA A 48 -30.60 57.29 21.33
N VAL A 49 -29.29 57.42 21.17
CA VAL A 49 -28.67 57.95 19.96
C VAL A 49 -28.63 56.84 18.92
N VAL A 50 -29.18 57.11 17.74
CA VAL A 50 -28.99 56.26 16.56
C VAL A 50 -27.74 56.77 15.85
N TRP A 51 -26.68 55.96 15.86
CA TRP A 51 -25.43 56.25 15.17
C TRP A 51 -25.51 55.71 13.74
N ASN A 52 -24.92 56.43 12.79
CA ASN A 52 -24.72 55.92 11.44
C ASN A 52 -23.50 54.99 11.44
N ASN A 53 -23.68 53.78 10.89
CA ASN A 53 -22.61 52.81 10.66
C ASN A 53 -21.50 53.39 9.77
N MET A 54 -20.25 53.03 10.04
CA MET A 54 -19.04 53.45 9.31
C MET A 54 -18.83 54.97 9.24
N VAL A 55 -19.24 55.68 10.30
CA VAL A 55 -19.11 57.15 10.34
C VAL A 55 -18.17 57.59 11.46
N ASP A 56 -17.29 58.53 11.11
CA ASP A 56 -16.44 59.24 12.05
C ASP A 56 -17.20 60.37 12.76
N TYR A 57 -17.00 60.47 14.07
CA TYR A 57 -17.56 61.51 14.91
C TYR A 57 -16.44 62.25 15.63
N GLU A 58 -16.53 63.58 15.63
CA GLU A 58 -15.69 64.45 16.45
C GLU A 58 -16.46 64.87 17.70
N VAL A 59 -15.82 64.72 18.85
CA VAL A 59 -16.28 65.14 20.16
C VAL A 59 -15.41 66.29 20.64
N GLU A 60 -16.02 67.41 21.02
CA GLU A 60 -15.34 68.54 21.66
C GLU A 60 -16.04 68.86 22.98
N VAL A 61 -15.27 69.16 24.03
CA VAL A 61 -15.83 69.41 25.37
C VAL A 61 -15.24 70.65 26.03
N TYR A 62 -16.07 71.39 26.76
CA TYR A 62 -15.58 72.46 27.63
C TYR A 62 -16.32 72.55 28.95
N ALA A 63 -15.67 73.13 29.95
CA ALA A 63 -16.25 73.41 31.25
C ALA A 63 -16.54 74.91 31.42
N VAL A 64 -17.60 75.21 32.16
CA VAL A 64 -17.88 76.55 32.71
C VAL A 64 -17.92 76.44 34.23
N ASP A 65 -17.45 77.47 34.91
CA ASP A 65 -17.50 77.52 36.37
C ASP A 65 -18.91 77.89 36.88
N GLY A 66 -19.09 77.77 38.21
CA GLY A 66 -20.35 78.10 38.88
C GLY A 66 -20.42 79.54 39.41
N ALA A 67 -19.58 80.46 38.92
CA ALA A 67 -19.55 81.83 39.43
C ALA A 67 -20.83 82.58 39.01
N VAL A 68 -21.61 83.06 39.99
CA VAL A 68 -22.84 83.84 39.76
C VAL A 68 -22.58 85.32 40.07
N GLY A 69 -23.06 86.23 39.22
CA GLY A 69 -23.06 87.69 39.49
C GLY A 69 -21.91 88.49 38.88
N GLN A 70 -21.09 87.91 38.00
CA GLN A 70 -20.10 88.65 37.20
C GLN A 70 -20.76 89.35 35.99
N PRO A 71 -20.30 90.54 35.57
CA PRO A 71 -20.84 91.25 34.39
C PRO A 71 -20.69 90.46 33.07
N SER A 72 -19.74 89.53 33.03
CA SER A 72 -19.37 88.73 31.87
C SER A 72 -19.95 87.31 31.85
N GLY A 73 -20.77 86.93 32.84
CA GLY A 73 -21.26 85.56 32.99
C GLY A 73 -20.25 84.61 33.67
N PRO A 74 -20.56 83.30 33.76
CA PRO A 74 -19.64 82.28 34.31
C PRO A 74 -18.36 82.18 33.47
N ASN A 75 -17.23 81.85 34.11
CA ASN A 75 -15.96 81.74 33.40
C ASN A 75 -15.91 80.44 32.59
N GLU A 76 -15.55 80.55 31.31
CA GLU A 76 -15.37 79.41 30.40
C GLU A 76 -13.92 78.93 30.42
N GLN A 77 -13.73 77.62 30.20
CA GLN A 77 -12.42 77.02 30.00
C GLN A 77 -11.68 77.68 28.82
N ALA A 78 -10.39 77.98 29.01
CA ALA A 78 -9.55 78.53 27.97
C ALA A 78 -9.39 77.57 26.78
N GLN A 79 -9.37 78.14 25.58
CA GLN A 79 -9.11 77.44 24.33
C GLN A 79 -7.62 77.06 24.18
N PRO A 80 -7.28 76.02 23.40
CA PRO A 80 -8.18 75.13 22.67
C PRO A 80 -8.91 74.14 23.60
N TRP A 81 -10.18 73.85 23.29
CA TRP A 81 -10.94 72.84 24.01
C TRP A 81 -10.48 71.41 23.64
N PRO A 82 -10.51 70.46 24.60
CA PRO A 82 -10.20 69.07 24.32
C PRO A 82 -11.12 68.48 23.26
N THR A 83 -10.52 67.81 22.27
CA THR A 83 -11.22 67.03 21.24
C THR A 83 -10.85 65.55 21.30
N ALA A 84 -11.77 64.71 20.83
CA ALA A 84 -11.58 63.28 20.61
C ALA A 84 -12.35 62.87 19.35
N THR A 85 -11.90 61.83 18.66
CA THR A 85 -12.63 61.23 17.54
C THR A 85 -12.92 59.77 17.83
N PHE A 86 -14.02 59.26 17.30
CA PHE A 86 -14.32 57.84 17.27
C PHE A 86 -15.13 57.51 16.02
N THR A 87 -15.00 56.27 15.55
CA THR A 87 -15.82 55.72 14.48
C THR A 87 -16.90 54.86 15.14
N TYR A 88 -18.15 54.99 14.70
CA TYR A 88 -19.18 54.01 15.03
C TYR A 88 -19.25 53.00 13.91
N ASP A 89 -19.05 51.74 14.26
CA ASP A 89 -19.01 50.63 13.33
C ASP A 89 -19.77 49.43 13.92
N GLU A 90 -20.71 48.93 13.14
CA GLU A 90 -21.55 47.75 13.40
C GLU A 90 -21.47 46.72 12.26
N SER A 91 -20.58 46.90 11.26
CA SER A 91 -20.36 45.86 10.27
C SER A 91 -19.68 44.67 10.93
N VAL A 92 -20.21 43.47 10.69
CA VAL A 92 -19.62 42.24 11.19
C VAL A 92 -18.62 41.76 10.14
N PRO A 93 -17.36 41.51 10.51
CA PRO A 93 -16.37 40.99 9.57
C PRO A 93 -16.71 39.54 9.19
N GLU A 94 -16.29 39.11 8.00
CA GLU A 94 -16.46 37.75 7.51
C GLU A 94 -15.11 37.12 7.14
N SER A 95 -14.87 35.88 7.58
CA SER A 95 -13.69 35.10 7.20
C SER A 95 -14.06 33.97 6.23
N THR A 96 -13.07 33.55 5.43
CA THR A 96 -13.22 32.43 4.50
C THR A 96 -11.93 31.62 4.46
N ILE A 97 -12.06 30.31 4.59
CA ILE A 97 -10.96 29.37 4.47
C ILE A 97 -10.77 29.02 2.98
N THR A 98 -9.57 29.30 2.45
CA THR A 98 -9.17 28.98 1.07
C THR A 98 -8.37 27.68 0.99
N SER A 99 -7.60 27.35 2.02
CA SER A 99 -6.99 26.04 2.21
C SER A 99 -7.11 25.63 3.69
N PRO A 100 -7.53 24.39 3.98
CA PRO A 100 -7.68 23.25 3.07
C PRO A 100 -8.96 23.24 2.24
N VAL A 101 -8.92 22.49 1.13
CA VAL A 101 -10.08 22.23 0.26
C VAL A 101 -11.01 21.23 0.92
N GLN A 102 -12.31 21.49 0.83
CA GLN A 102 -13.35 20.62 1.37
C GLN A 102 -13.23 19.19 0.84
N ASP A 103 -13.28 18.21 1.75
CA ASP A 103 -13.23 16.77 1.55
C ASP A 103 -11.94 16.23 0.90
N ARG A 104 -10.91 17.07 0.72
CA ARG A 104 -9.61 16.63 0.19
C ARG A 104 -8.82 15.87 1.25
N ILE A 105 -8.16 14.79 0.84
CA ILE A 105 -7.14 14.10 1.63
C ILE A 105 -5.78 14.51 1.08
N TYR A 106 -4.88 14.93 1.96
CA TYR A 106 -3.57 15.43 1.59
C TYR A 106 -2.47 14.45 1.99
N SER A 107 -1.50 14.24 1.09
CA SER A 107 -0.27 13.47 1.34
C SER A 107 0.88 14.27 1.93
N SER A 108 0.67 15.56 2.07
CA SER A 108 1.64 16.48 2.67
C SER A 108 0.89 17.55 3.42
N ALA A 109 1.54 18.14 4.43
CA ALA A 109 0.93 19.12 5.31
C ALA A 109 0.21 20.21 4.50
N PRO A 110 -1.13 20.33 4.59
CA PRO A 110 -1.84 21.41 3.91
C PRO A 110 -1.50 22.75 4.58
N THR A 111 -1.46 23.82 3.79
CA THR A 111 -1.48 25.18 4.36
C THR A 111 -2.86 25.46 4.96
N LEU A 112 -2.87 26.18 6.07
CA LEU A 112 -4.10 26.64 6.74
C LEU A 112 -4.22 28.14 6.51
N GLU A 113 -4.95 28.51 5.48
CA GLU A 113 -5.01 29.89 5.00
C GLU A 113 -6.40 30.29 4.53
N GLY A 114 -6.59 31.60 4.44
CA GLY A 114 -7.83 32.18 3.99
C GLY A 114 -7.77 33.68 3.82
N THR A 115 -8.95 34.25 3.63
CA THR A 115 -9.16 35.69 3.55
C THR A 115 -10.18 36.13 4.57
N ALA A 116 -10.18 37.42 4.88
CA ALA A 116 -11.28 38.05 5.60
C ALA A 116 -11.57 39.42 5.00
N LEU A 117 -12.81 39.87 5.18
CA LEU A 117 -13.29 41.15 4.71
C LEU A 117 -14.11 41.80 5.82
N ASP A 118 -13.95 43.10 5.93
CA ASP A 118 -14.86 43.98 6.65
C ASP A 118 -15.22 45.15 5.74
N GLU A 119 -16.44 45.68 5.86
CA GLU A 119 -16.93 46.77 5.00
C GLU A 119 -16.11 48.06 5.20
N TYR A 120 -15.58 48.29 6.40
CA TYR A 120 -14.75 49.42 6.78
C TYR A 120 -13.23 49.13 6.75
N ASP A 121 -12.83 47.92 6.34
CA ASP A 121 -11.42 47.47 6.25
C ASP A 121 -10.62 47.65 7.56
N ASN A 122 -11.27 47.39 8.70
CA ASN A 122 -10.73 47.62 10.04
C ASN A 122 -10.52 46.31 10.82
N LEU A 123 -10.22 45.22 10.14
CA LEU A 123 -9.95 43.91 10.75
C LEU A 123 -8.87 44.01 11.83
N GLU A 124 -9.14 43.43 13.01
CA GLU A 124 -8.20 43.34 14.14
C GLU A 124 -7.41 42.04 14.06
N GLU A 125 -8.09 40.90 14.01
CA GLU A 125 -7.46 39.58 14.02
C GLU A 125 -8.37 38.49 13.46
N ILE A 126 -7.76 37.38 13.03
CA ILE A 126 -8.46 36.16 12.64
C ILE A 126 -8.09 35.06 13.61
N ARG A 127 -9.08 34.28 14.04
CA ARG A 127 -8.84 33.07 14.85
C ARG A 127 -9.31 31.84 14.12
N ILE A 128 -8.58 30.74 14.29
CA ILE A 128 -8.95 29.42 13.76
C ILE A 128 -9.16 28.44 14.91
N CYS A 129 -10.03 27.46 14.72
CA CYS A 129 -10.16 26.30 15.61
C CYS A 129 -10.02 25.04 14.76
N LEU A 130 -9.11 24.13 15.17
CA LEU A 130 -8.81 22.88 14.48
C LEU A 130 -9.24 21.68 15.34
N LYS A 131 -10.02 20.79 14.76
CA LYS A 131 -10.54 19.55 15.38
C LYS A 131 -10.01 18.32 14.67
N GLN A 132 -9.67 17.29 15.43
CA GLN A 132 -9.27 15.94 14.97
C GLN A 132 -10.37 14.92 15.34
N TYR A 133 -10.69 13.98 14.45
CA TYR A 133 -11.82 13.05 14.62
C TYR A 133 -11.46 11.62 15.04
N TYR A 134 -10.37 11.05 14.50
CA TYR A 134 -10.07 9.64 14.70
C TYR A 134 -9.26 9.43 16.00
N GLY A 135 -9.59 8.38 16.75
CA GLY A 135 -9.16 8.25 18.16
C GLY A 135 -9.96 9.11 19.15
N GLY A 136 -11.04 9.75 18.72
CA GLY A 136 -11.94 10.59 19.53
C GLY A 136 -11.91 12.06 19.12
N GLU A 137 -12.91 12.84 19.57
CA GLU A 137 -12.94 14.28 19.30
C GLU A 137 -11.89 15.02 20.14
N LYS A 138 -10.89 15.57 19.47
CA LYS A 138 -9.84 16.37 20.10
C LYS A 138 -9.68 17.71 19.40
N TYR A 139 -9.19 18.72 20.12
CA TYR A 139 -9.07 20.09 19.66
C TYR A 139 -7.64 20.59 19.85
N TRP A 140 -7.14 21.31 18.85
CA TRP A 140 -5.85 21.97 18.94
C TRP A 140 -5.97 23.24 19.80
N LYS A 141 -5.16 23.34 20.87
CA LYS A 141 -5.19 24.47 21.82
C LYS A 141 -3.85 25.22 21.91
N GLY A 142 -2.97 25.05 20.92
CA GLY A 142 -1.65 25.71 20.87
C GLY A 142 -0.56 25.05 21.71
N GLY A 143 -0.76 23.79 22.12
CA GLY A 143 0.18 23.00 22.92
C GLY A 143 1.14 22.16 22.06
N THR A 144 1.41 20.93 22.48
CA THR A 144 2.21 19.95 21.72
C THR A 144 1.36 18.85 21.09
N GLU A 145 0.08 18.76 21.45
CA GLU A 145 -0.84 17.71 20.99
C GLU A 145 -2.29 18.21 20.98
N PHE A 146 -3.16 17.44 20.34
CA PHE A 146 -4.60 17.67 20.41
C PHE A 146 -5.17 17.19 21.75
N GLU A 147 -6.03 18.00 22.37
CA GLU A 147 -6.63 17.72 23.67
C GLU A 147 -8.08 17.26 23.55
N VAL A 148 -8.47 16.29 24.37
CA VAL A 148 -9.88 15.82 24.44
C VAL A 148 -10.78 16.90 25.03
N GLY A 149 -11.96 17.05 24.44
CA GLY A 149 -13.02 17.93 24.95
C GLY A 149 -12.93 19.35 24.41
N TYR A 150 -14.09 19.88 24.04
CA TYR A 150 -14.23 21.23 23.54
C TYR A 150 -14.06 22.26 24.66
N ASP A 151 -13.25 23.28 24.40
CA ASP A 151 -13.29 24.56 25.11
C ASP A 151 -12.82 25.70 24.18
N THR A 152 -13.03 26.94 24.62
CA THR A 152 -12.75 28.14 23.83
C THR A 152 -11.26 28.38 23.59
N ASN A 153 -10.35 27.65 24.25
CA ASN A 153 -8.91 27.76 23.97
C ASN A 153 -8.54 27.11 22.64
N CYS A 154 -9.46 26.42 21.95
CA CYS A 154 -9.18 25.95 20.60
C CYS A 154 -9.00 27.09 19.57
N TRP A 155 -9.47 28.29 19.89
CA TRP A 155 -9.36 29.45 19.02
C TRP A 155 -7.96 30.05 19.08
N GLN A 156 -7.15 29.76 18.08
CA GLN A 156 -5.78 30.21 17.93
C GLN A 156 -5.69 31.39 16.95
N VAL A 157 -4.85 32.37 17.25
CA VAL A 157 -4.67 33.55 16.40
C VAL A 157 -3.85 33.20 15.16
N ALA A 158 -4.36 33.56 13.98
CA ALA A 158 -3.65 33.46 12.72
C ALA A 158 -2.80 34.71 12.46
N THR A 159 -1.79 34.59 11.60
CA THR A 159 -0.99 35.73 11.15
C THR A 159 -1.68 36.41 9.99
N GLY A 160 -1.78 37.74 10.01
CA GLY A 160 -2.47 38.52 8.97
C GLY A 160 -3.97 38.63 9.22
N THR A 161 -4.61 39.57 8.52
CA THR A 161 -6.03 39.90 8.68
C THR A 161 -6.81 39.73 7.38
N THR A 162 -6.52 40.53 6.35
CA THR A 162 -7.19 40.42 5.03
C THR A 162 -6.83 39.12 4.30
N SER A 163 -5.57 38.71 4.39
CA SER A 163 -5.08 37.39 4.00
C SER A 163 -4.37 36.82 5.22
N TRP A 164 -4.82 35.66 5.67
CA TRP A 164 -4.37 35.08 6.92
C TRP A 164 -3.81 33.68 6.71
N GLU A 165 -2.85 33.31 7.56
CA GLU A 165 -2.24 31.99 7.60
C GLU A 165 -2.03 31.55 9.06
N TYR A 166 -2.30 30.28 9.34
CA TYR A 166 -1.98 29.66 10.61
C TYR A 166 -0.87 28.63 10.47
N THR A 167 0.30 28.93 11.04
CA THR A 167 1.49 28.05 11.03
C THR A 167 1.80 27.45 12.40
N GLY A 168 0.89 27.58 13.37
CA GLY A 168 1.12 27.14 14.75
C GLY A 168 1.04 25.63 14.97
N PHE A 169 0.74 24.87 13.92
CA PHE A 169 0.62 23.41 13.94
C PHE A 169 1.23 22.80 12.68
N SER A 170 2.04 21.74 12.84
CA SER A 170 2.74 21.05 11.74
C SER A 170 2.72 19.52 11.83
N ASP A 171 2.27 18.97 12.94
CA ASP A 171 2.48 17.57 13.29
C ASP A 171 1.21 16.76 12.95
N TRP A 172 0.98 16.58 11.64
CA TRP A 172 -0.17 15.84 11.11
C TRP A 172 -0.01 14.34 11.36
N ASP A 173 -1.05 13.73 11.91
CA ASP A 173 -1.08 12.30 12.17
C ASP A 173 -1.61 11.59 10.93
N ASP A 174 -0.91 10.53 10.50
CA ASP A 174 -1.30 9.71 9.36
C ASP A 174 -2.66 9.02 9.53
N GLY A 175 -3.40 8.88 8.43
CA GLY A 175 -4.76 8.31 8.38
C GLY A 175 -5.81 9.10 9.18
N GLN A 176 -5.55 10.37 9.52
CA GLN A 176 -6.50 11.17 10.30
C GLN A 176 -7.43 12.03 9.44
N ARG A 177 -8.48 12.54 10.11
CA ARG A 177 -9.43 13.50 9.55
C ARG A 177 -9.54 14.70 10.47
N TYR A 178 -9.66 15.86 9.86
CA TYR A 178 -9.64 17.15 10.53
C TYR A 178 -10.77 18.04 10.04
N ARG A 179 -11.13 19.02 10.87
CA ARG A 179 -11.97 20.15 10.46
C ARG A 179 -11.44 21.44 11.03
N ILE A 180 -11.40 22.47 10.20
CA ILE A 180 -10.99 23.82 10.57
C ILE A 180 -12.15 24.80 10.42
N TRP A 181 -12.30 25.68 11.40
CA TRP A 181 -13.16 26.86 11.36
C TRP A 181 -12.30 28.11 11.47
N SER A 182 -12.77 29.21 10.90
CA SER A 182 -12.20 30.55 11.07
C SER A 182 -13.28 31.50 11.59
N LYS A 183 -12.87 32.56 12.30
CA LYS A 183 -13.72 33.70 12.59
C LYS A 183 -12.92 34.99 12.64
N ALA A 184 -13.50 36.08 12.15
CA ALA A 184 -12.88 37.40 12.12
C ALA A 184 -13.33 38.31 13.29
N PHE A 185 -12.44 39.22 13.66
CA PHE A 185 -12.65 40.30 14.63
C PHE A 185 -12.26 41.62 13.98
N ASP A 186 -12.99 42.69 14.29
CA ASP A 186 -12.63 44.05 13.90
C ASP A 186 -12.20 44.92 15.09
N ASN A 187 -11.66 46.11 14.80
CA ASN A 187 -11.21 47.05 15.82
C ASN A 187 -12.36 47.75 16.59
N ALA A 188 -13.61 47.63 16.13
CA ALA A 188 -14.80 48.15 16.79
C ALA A 188 -15.38 47.16 17.82
N GLY A 189 -14.92 45.91 17.80
CA GLY A 189 -15.33 44.82 18.66
C GLY A 189 -16.46 43.96 18.09
N ASN A 190 -16.78 44.09 16.79
CA ASN A 190 -17.67 43.16 16.12
C ASN A 190 -16.93 41.86 15.80
N ILE A 191 -17.66 40.74 15.91
CA ILE A 191 -17.11 39.39 15.81
C ILE A 191 -18.01 38.60 14.87
N GLU A 192 -17.38 37.91 13.92
CA GLU A 192 -18.07 36.93 13.09
C GLU A 192 -18.73 35.84 13.96
N ASP A 193 -20.03 35.60 13.74
CA ASP A 193 -20.79 34.63 14.52
C ASP A 193 -20.47 33.19 14.10
N VAL A 194 -19.60 32.53 14.88
CA VAL A 194 -19.33 31.09 14.78
C VAL A 194 -19.62 30.45 16.14
N PRO A 195 -20.85 29.98 16.38
CA PRO A 195 -21.28 29.44 17.67
C PRO A 195 -20.51 28.18 18.10
N ASP A 196 -20.34 27.98 19.40
CA ASP A 196 -19.76 26.75 19.98
C ASP A 196 -20.49 25.47 19.53
N SER A 197 -21.80 25.59 19.25
CA SER A 197 -22.61 24.49 18.72
C SER A 197 -22.18 24.04 17.33
N ASP A 198 -21.56 24.92 16.54
CA ASP A 198 -21.11 24.58 15.20
C ASP A 198 -19.83 23.76 15.26
N ILE A 199 -18.93 24.14 16.18
CA ILE A 199 -17.68 23.42 16.44
C ILE A 199 -17.95 22.02 16.98
N THR A 200 -18.79 21.93 18.01
CA THR A 200 -19.16 20.64 18.63
C THR A 200 -20.08 19.80 17.73
N GLY A 201 -20.96 20.45 16.95
CA GLY A 201 -21.91 19.82 16.04
C GLY A 201 -21.38 19.50 14.64
N ASN A 202 -20.13 19.84 14.32
CA ASN A 202 -19.53 19.67 12.99
C ASN A 202 -20.31 20.40 11.88
N ILE A 203 -20.77 21.63 12.16
CA ILE A 203 -21.48 22.50 11.23
C ILE A 203 -20.51 23.56 10.72
N GLY A 204 -20.53 23.85 9.42
CA GLY A 204 -19.58 24.79 8.80
C GLY A 204 -18.13 24.30 8.81
N GLY A 205 -17.19 25.23 8.58
CA GLY A 205 -15.76 24.93 8.47
C GLY A 205 -15.37 24.20 7.19
N ARG A 206 -14.12 23.71 7.13
CA ARG A 206 -13.59 22.84 6.07
C ARG A 206 -13.17 21.51 6.66
N TYR A 207 -13.74 20.43 6.16
CA TYR A 207 -13.35 19.06 6.50
C TYR A 207 -12.30 18.55 5.50
N PHE A 208 -11.27 17.86 5.97
CA PHE A 208 -10.19 17.34 5.14
C PHE A 208 -9.50 16.15 5.84
N GLY A 209 -8.66 15.41 5.12
CA GLY A 209 -7.86 14.31 5.64
C GLY A 209 -6.36 14.53 5.45
N TYR A 210 -5.59 13.76 6.21
CA TYR A 210 -4.16 13.60 6.04
C TYR A 210 -3.83 12.11 5.95
N ASP A 211 -3.10 11.73 4.92
CA ASP A 211 -2.70 10.36 4.62
C ASP A 211 -1.38 10.41 3.85
N GLU A 212 -0.28 10.07 4.51
CA GLU A 212 1.08 10.09 3.93
C GLU A 212 1.60 8.67 3.64
N SER A 213 0.79 7.65 3.91
CA SER A 213 1.18 6.27 3.69
C SER A 213 0.98 5.86 2.23
N ASP A 214 1.94 5.12 1.69
CA ASP A 214 1.80 4.51 0.38
C ASP A 214 0.83 3.30 0.43
N PRO A 215 -0.02 3.11 -0.59
CA PRO A 215 -0.74 1.86 -0.77
C PRO A 215 0.22 0.73 -1.15
N ILE A 216 -0.19 -0.51 -0.93
CA ILE A 216 0.60 -1.71 -1.22
C ILE A 216 -0.17 -2.60 -2.18
N SER A 217 0.45 -2.99 -3.29
CA SER A 217 -0.06 -3.99 -4.22
C SER A 217 0.64 -5.34 -4.07
N SER A 218 -0.05 -6.40 -4.45
CA SER A 218 0.47 -7.77 -4.37
C SER A 218 -0.05 -8.63 -5.52
N VAL A 219 0.73 -9.65 -5.90
CA VAL A 219 0.31 -10.67 -6.87
C VAL A 219 -0.19 -11.90 -6.10
N THR A 220 -1.41 -12.32 -6.38
CA THR A 220 -2.02 -13.52 -5.77
C THR A 220 -1.72 -14.78 -6.60
N SER A 221 -1.73 -14.68 -7.93
CA SER A 221 -1.38 -15.78 -8.82
C SER A 221 -0.88 -15.24 -10.17
N PRO A 222 0.22 -15.75 -10.71
CA PRO A 222 1.09 -16.81 -10.18
C PRO A 222 1.91 -16.43 -8.92
N GLN A 223 2.37 -17.43 -8.17
CA GLN A 223 3.29 -17.26 -7.04
C GLN A 223 4.76 -17.33 -7.51
N HIS A 224 5.67 -16.80 -6.68
CA HIS A 224 7.10 -16.85 -6.98
C HIS A 224 7.61 -18.30 -7.01
N GLY A 225 8.24 -18.67 -8.11
CA GLY A 225 8.78 -20.02 -8.33
C GLY A 225 7.81 -20.99 -9.01
N ASP A 226 6.55 -20.59 -9.24
CA ASP A 226 5.63 -21.42 -10.02
C ASP A 226 6.21 -21.71 -11.41
N ALA A 227 5.95 -22.90 -11.92
CA ALA A 227 6.38 -23.34 -13.23
C ALA A 227 5.19 -23.90 -14.01
N PHE A 228 5.08 -23.49 -15.27
CA PHE A 228 3.96 -23.86 -16.12
C PHE A 228 4.44 -24.42 -17.44
N ASN A 229 3.69 -25.40 -17.95
CA ASN A 229 3.78 -25.84 -19.34
C ASN A 229 2.59 -25.30 -20.15
N GLU A 230 2.50 -25.66 -21.43
CA GLU A 230 1.43 -25.24 -22.33
C GLU A 230 0.01 -25.53 -21.78
N ALA A 231 -0.16 -26.63 -21.06
CA ALA A 231 -1.48 -27.03 -20.54
C ALA A 231 -1.86 -26.35 -19.22
N THR A 232 -0.87 -25.88 -18.45
CA THR A 232 -1.07 -25.27 -17.12
C THR A 232 -0.80 -23.77 -17.09
N ALA A 233 -0.32 -23.19 -18.18
CA ALA A 233 -0.03 -21.77 -18.29
C ALA A 233 -1.22 -20.89 -17.86
N PRO A 234 -0.99 -19.85 -17.06
CA PRO A 234 -2.06 -19.01 -16.55
C PRO A 234 -2.72 -18.24 -17.69
N SER A 235 -4.05 -18.27 -17.76
CA SER A 235 -4.81 -17.42 -18.69
C SER A 235 -4.96 -15.98 -18.18
N SER A 236 -4.68 -15.74 -16.90
CA SER A 236 -4.69 -14.42 -16.27
C SER A 236 -3.67 -14.33 -15.14
N ILE A 237 -3.12 -13.13 -14.91
CA ILE A 237 -2.37 -12.79 -13.70
C ILE A 237 -3.30 -11.97 -12.79
N THR A 238 -3.32 -12.28 -11.51
CA THR A 238 -4.26 -11.71 -10.54
C THR A 238 -3.55 -11.22 -9.29
N GLY A 239 -4.15 -10.26 -8.62
CA GLY A 239 -3.66 -9.75 -7.37
C GLY A 239 -4.62 -8.79 -6.71
N ASP A 240 -4.11 -8.09 -5.69
CA ASP A 240 -4.89 -7.14 -4.92
C ASP A 240 -4.06 -5.90 -4.59
N ALA A 241 -4.70 -4.88 -4.05
CA ALA A 241 -4.04 -3.74 -3.45
C ALA A 241 -4.80 -3.26 -2.22
N THR A 242 -4.05 -2.80 -1.23
CA THR A 242 -4.59 -2.34 0.04
C THR A 242 -3.91 -1.06 0.44
N ASP A 243 -4.71 -0.16 0.98
CA ASP A 243 -4.24 1.06 1.63
C ASP A 243 -4.35 0.90 3.16
N PRO A 244 -3.49 1.54 3.98
CA PRO A 244 -3.60 1.44 5.43
C PRO A 244 -4.97 1.89 5.97
N VAL A 245 -5.26 1.48 7.21
CA VAL A 245 -6.55 1.74 7.83
C VAL A 245 -6.77 3.25 7.99
N ASN A 246 -7.86 3.77 7.40
CA ASN A 246 -8.21 5.20 7.30
C ASN A 246 -7.33 6.04 6.36
N GLY A 247 -6.51 5.41 5.53
CA GLY A 247 -5.91 6.08 4.39
C GLY A 247 -6.98 6.60 3.41
N SER A 248 -6.52 7.10 2.28
CA SER A 248 -7.32 7.69 1.22
C SER A 248 -8.01 6.62 0.37
N GLY A 249 -7.55 5.38 0.42
CA GLY A 249 -8.01 4.28 -0.41
C GLY A 249 -7.15 4.13 -1.66
N VAL A 250 -7.18 2.94 -2.28
CA VAL A 250 -6.42 2.67 -3.50
C VAL A 250 -7.15 3.24 -4.72
N ASP A 251 -6.49 4.11 -5.48
CA ASP A 251 -6.98 4.64 -6.77
C ASP A 251 -6.74 3.64 -7.90
N GLN A 252 -5.50 3.15 -8.04
CA GLN A 252 -5.11 2.31 -9.16
C GLN A 252 -3.86 1.46 -8.87
N VAL A 253 -3.72 0.36 -9.61
CA VAL A 253 -2.49 -0.43 -9.69
C VAL A 253 -1.97 -0.41 -11.11
N LEU A 254 -0.69 -0.08 -11.25
CA LEU A 254 0.06 -0.21 -12.49
C LEU A 254 0.88 -1.50 -12.44
N VAL A 255 0.63 -2.40 -13.39
CA VAL A 255 1.29 -3.70 -13.46
C VAL A 255 2.18 -3.77 -14.69
N ASN A 256 3.44 -4.15 -14.50
CA ASN A 256 4.37 -4.47 -15.57
C ASN A 256 4.69 -5.97 -15.53
N ILE A 257 4.36 -6.68 -16.61
CA ILE A 257 4.72 -8.08 -16.80
C ILE A 257 5.79 -8.11 -17.88
N ARG A 258 6.97 -8.65 -17.59
CA ARG A 258 8.09 -8.66 -18.51
C ARG A 258 8.92 -9.92 -18.41
N TYR A 259 9.72 -10.19 -19.43
CA TYR A 259 10.78 -11.19 -19.37
C TYR A 259 11.98 -10.70 -20.18
N LEU A 260 13.14 -11.30 -19.92
CA LEU A 260 14.35 -11.06 -20.69
C LEU A 260 14.58 -12.25 -21.62
N PRO A 261 14.31 -12.13 -22.94
CA PRO A 261 14.52 -13.22 -23.87
C PRO A 261 15.94 -13.75 -23.80
N THR A 262 16.10 -15.07 -23.84
CA THR A 262 17.40 -15.74 -23.73
C THR A 262 18.40 -15.22 -24.75
N GLY A 263 19.61 -14.87 -24.29
CA GLY A 263 20.68 -14.35 -25.15
C GLY A 263 20.53 -12.87 -25.55
N THR A 264 19.56 -12.16 -24.98
CA THR A 264 19.36 -10.72 -25.21
C THR A 264 19.69 -9.89 -23.96
N THR A 265 19.65 -8.56 -24.09
CA THR A 265 19.87 -7.59 -22.99
C THR A 265 18.69 -6.65 -22.77
N THR A 266 17.61 -6.83 -23.54
CA THR A 266 16.44 -5.93 -23.53
C THR A 266 15.20 -6.71 -23.13
N TYR A 267 14.50 -6.22 -22.13
CA TYR A 267 13.23 -6.81 -21.70
C TYR A 267 12.12 -6.55 -22.72
N LEU A 268 11.26 -7.55 -22.92
CA LEU A 268 9.95 -7.40 -23.55
C LEU A 268 8.88 -7.34 -22.47
N ALA A 269 7.85 -6.52 -22.66
CA ALA A 269 6.70 -6.44 -21.77
C ALA A 269 5.43 -6.90 -22.47
N TRP A 270 4.54 -7.50 -21.69
CA TRP A 270 3.19 -7.83 -22.15
C TRP A 270 2.40 -6.56 -22.41
N LYS A 271 1.89 -6.39 -23.63
CA LYS A 271 1.08 -5.21 -24.04
C LYS A 271 -0.43 -5.50 -24.09
N GLY A 272 -0.88 -6.62 -23.54
CA GLY A 272 -2.28 -7.08 -23.60
C GLY A 272 -2.63 -7.96 -24.80
N LEU A 273 -1.81 -7.94 -25.86
CA LEU A 273 -1.99 -8.78 -27.05
C LEU A 273 -0.73 -9.55 -27.45
N ALA A 274 0.45 -8.98 -27.20
CA ALA A 274 1.73 -9.56 -27.56
C ALA A 274 2.83 -9.02 -26.63
N TRP A 275 3.96 -9.73 -26.63
CA TRP A 275 5.21 -9.27 -26.02
C TRP A 275 5.91 -8.27 -26.95
N ASP A 276 6.22 -7.08 -26.44
CA ASP A 276 6.90 -6.04 -27.23
C ASP A 276 7.83 -5.18 -26.37
N THR A 277 8.78 -4.54 -27.03
CA THR A 277 9.68 -3.53 -26.44
C THR A 277 8.96 -2.20 -26.18
N PRO A 278 9.49 -1.36 -25.28
CA PRO A 278 10.42 -1.71 -24.20
C PRO A 278 9.69 -2.44 -23.06
N GLY A 279 10.47 -3.15 -22.22
CA GLY A 279 9.99 -3.96 -21.10
C GLY A 279 9.39 -3.22 -19.89
N ASP A 280 9.15 -1.92 -20.00
CA ASP A 280 8.61 -1.06 -18.92
C ASP A 280 7.16 -0.60 -19.21
N TYR A 281 6.41 -1.37 -19.99
CA TYR A 281 4.98 -1.09 -20.19
C TYR A 281 4.17 -1.41 -18.95
N GLU A 282 3.31 -0.49 -18.55
CA GLU A 282 2.46 -0.62 -17.39
C GLU A 282 0.99 -0.64 -17.82
N ILE A 283 0.26 -1.63 -17.33
CA ILE A 283 -1.17 -1.78 -17.51
C ILE A 283 -1.85 -1.19 -16.28
N ASN A 284 -2.75 -0.24 -16.49
CA ASN A 284 -3.49 0.43 -15.43
C ASN A 284 -4.79 -0.33 -15.09
N LEU A 285 -4.97 -0.65 -13.81
CA LEU A 285 -6.11 -1.37 -13.26
C LEU A 285 -6.73 -0.57 -12.11
N GLY A 286 -8.01 -0.23 -12.21
CA GLY A 286 -8.78 0.47 -11.16
C GLY A 286 -9.90 -0.37 -10.54
N ALA A 287 -9.89 -1.69 -10.75
CA ALA A 287 -10.87 -2.62 -10.17
C ALA A 287 -10.15 -3.64 -9.29
N PHE A 288 -10.63 -3.84 -8.06
CA PHE A 288 -10.00 -4.69 -7.04
C PHE A 288 -10.94 -5.84 -6.61
N PRO A 289 -10.44 -7.08 -6.46
CA PRO A 289 -9.09 -7.53 -6.82
C PRO A 289 -8.84 -7.37 -8.33
N TRP A 290 -7.60 -7.10 -8.70
CA TRP A 290 -7.23 -6.79 -10.09
C TRP A 290 -6.88 -8.06 -10.86
N SER A 291 -7.10 -8.05 -12.18
CA SER A 291 -6.81 -9.17 -13.07
C SER A 291 -6.38 -8.68 -14.46
N ILE A 292 -5.36 -9.32 -15.01
CA ILE A 292 -4.86 -9.10 -16.38
C ILE A 292 -4.99 -10.40 -17.15
N ASP A 293 -5.78 -10.37 -18.22
CA ASP A 293 -5.84 -11.47 -19.17
C ASP A 293 -4.52 -11.60 -19.94
N ILE A 294 -4.01 -12.83 -20.02
CA ILE A 294 -2.77 -13.19 -20.72
C ILE A 294 -2.87 -14.53 -21.50
N PRO A 295 -4.02 -14.89 -22.12
CA PRO A 295 -4.22 -16.23 -22.68
C PRO A 295 -3.33 -16.55 -23.89
N ASP A 296 -2.95 -15.55 -24.68
CA ASP A 296 -2.19 -15.72 -25.94
C ASP A 296 -0.69 -15.40 -25.77
N ALA A 297 -0.20 -15.31 -24.53
CA ALA A 297 1.19 -14.97 -24.26
C ALA A 297 2.16 -16.14 -24.35
N TRP A 298 1.65 -17.36 -24.42
CA TRP A 298 2.42 -18.59 -24.24
C TRP A 298 2.53 -19.33 -25.58
N ASP A 299 3.71 -19.28 -26.18
CA ASP A 299 4.02 -20.01 -27.42
C ASP A 299 5.37 -20.74 -27.29
N GLU A 300 5.77 -21.48 -28.34
CA GLU A 300 7.04 -22.22 -28.35
C GLU A 300 8.28 -21.33 -28.16
N SER A 301 8.21 -20.03 -28.47
CA SER A 301 9.33 -19.09 -28.30
C SER A 301 9.53 -18.67 -26.84
N MET A 302 8.52 -18.89 -26.00
CA MET A 302 8.56 -18.62 -24.57
C MET A 302 9.21 -19.75 -23.75
N ASP A 303 9.57 -20.86 -24.38
CA ASP A 303 10.18 -22.00 -23.70
C ASP A 303 11.48 -21.60 -22.97
N GLY A 304 11.53 -21.90 -21.67
CA GLY A 304 12.65 -21.57 -20.79
C GLY A 304 12.74 -20.11 -20.39
N GLN A 305 11.66 -19.32 -20.54
CA GLN A 305 11.65 -17.93 -20.09
C GLN A 305 11.24 -17.83 -18.62
N VAL A 306 11.86 -16.88 -17.93
CA VAL A 306 11.47 -16.45 -16.58
C VAL A 306 10.71 -15.14 -16.70
N ILE A 307 9.44 -15.16 -16.33
CA ILE A 307 8.54 -14.02 -16.38
C ILE A 307 8.54 -13.34 -15.03
N GLU A 308 8.71 -12.02 -15.02
CA GLU A 308 8.68 -11.16 -13.86
C GLU A 308 7.40 -10.33 -13.87
N VAL A 309 6.68 -10.34 -12.75
CA VAL A 309 5.52 -9.46 -12.52
C VAL A 309 5.93 -8.39 -11.51
N ARG A 310 5.84 -7.14 -11.94
CA ARG A 310 6.11 -5.96 -11.13
C ARG A 310 4.85 -5.14 -10.97
N THR A 311 4.68 -4.54 -9.81
CA THR A 311 3.52 -3.70 -9.52
C THR A 311 3.92 -2.43 -8.79
N ARG A 312 3.11 -1.40 -8.95
CA ARG A 312 3.02 -0.25 -8.06
C ARG A 312 1.57 0.20 -7.96
N SER A 313 1.16 0.66 -6.80
CA SER A 313 -0.17 1.23 -6.55
C SER A 313 -0.09 2.72 -6.26
N PHE A 314 -1.20 3.40 -6.49
CA PHE A 314 -1.44 4.81 -6.17
C PHE A 314 -2.72 4.90 -5.36
N ASP A 315 -2.76 5.86 -4.43
CA ASP A 315 -3.92 6.12 -3.58
C ASP A 315 -4.73 7.33 -4.07
N GLU A 316 -5.77 7.70 -3.32
CA GLU A 316 -6.63 8.86 -3.62
C GLU A 316 -6.16 10.17 -2.95
N ALA A 317 -5.00 10.19 -2.28
CA ALA A 317 -4.47 11.40 -1.66
C ALA A 317 -4.04 12.45 -2.70
N TYR A 318 -3.90 13.71 -2.28
CA TYR A 318 -3.46 14.80 -3.14
C TYR A 318 -2.18 15.48 -2.64
N PRO A 319 -1.08 15.46 -3.42
CA PRO A 319 -0.85 14.56 -4.56
C PRO A 319 -0.90 13.06 -4.16
N ALA A 320 -1.07 12.15 -5.10
CA ALA A 320 -1.17 10.72 -4.77
C ALA A 320 0.13 10.18 -4.14
N ASN A 321 0.00 9.39 -3.08
CA ASN A 321 1.06 8.52 -2.56
C ASN A 321 1.19 7.31 -3.49
N TYR A 322 2.38 6.71 -3.53
CA TYR A 322 2.64 5.58 -4.40
C TYR A 322 3.82 4.75 -3.94
N GLU A 323 3.68 3.44 -3.99
CA GLU A 323 4.82 2.55 -3.82
C GLU A 323 5.70 2.52 -5.09
N PRO A 324 7.02 2.29 -4.97
CA PRO A 324 7.88 2.12 -6.14
C PRO A 324 7.52 0.86 -6.93
N LEU A 325 7.72 0.90 -8.25
CA LEU A 325 7.56 -0.28 -9.12
C LEU A 325 8.58 -1.35 -8.73
N THR A 326 8.12 -2.44 -8.12
CA THR A 326 8.96 -3.52 -7.58
C THR A 326 8.50 -4.90 -8.05
N SER A 327 9.45 -5.85 -8.05
CA SER A 327 9.19 -7.26 -8.40
C SER A 327 8.40 -7.95 -7.30
N GLN A 328 7.23 -8.47 -7.66
CA GLN A 328 6.33 -9.16 -6.73
C GLN A 328 6.51 -10.68 -6.83
N CYS A 329 6.66 -11.19 -8.05
CA CYS A 329 6.97 -12.59 -8.27
C CYS A 329 7.69 -12.81 -9.59
N THR A 330 8.31 -13.98 -9.69
CA THR A 330 8.83 -14.51 -10.95
C THR A 330 8.36 -15.95 -11.11
N PHE A 331 7.99 -16.36 -12.31
CA PHE A 331 7.56 -17.72 -12.61
C PHE A 331 8.15 -18.20 -13.94
N TYR A 332 8.13 -19.50 -14.15
CA TYR A 332 8.74 -20.16 -15.30
C TYR A 332 7.67 -20.59 -16.30
N TYR A 333 7.96 -20.41 -17.59
CA TYR A 333 7.26 -21.11 -18.65
C TYR A 333 8.24 -22.06 -19.33
N ASP A 334 7.96 -23.35 -19.23
CA ASP A 334 8.85 -24.42 -19.68
C ASP A 334 8.01 -25.55 -20.28
N ILE A 335 8.27 -25.85 -21.55
CA ILE A 335 7.61 -26.92 -22.28
C ILE A 335 8.60 -28.02 -22.70
N THR A 336 9.89 -27.82 -22.43
CA THR A 336 10.89 -28.85 -22.70
C THR A 336 10.73 -29.98 -21.69
N LYS A 337 10.69 -31.22 -22.20
CA LYS A 337 10.53 -32.41 -21.36
C LYS A 337 11.88 -32.81 -20.74
N PRO A 338 11.91 -33.20 -19.47
CA PRO A 338 13.13 -33.70 -18.85
C PRO A 338 13.52 -35.08 -19.40
N THR A 339 14.75 -35.51 -19.09
CA THR A 339 15.28 -36.84 -19.40
C THR A 339 15.79 -37.53 -18.14
N SER A 340 15.73 -38.87 -18.10
CA SER A 340 16.27 -39.66 -17.01
C SER A 340 17.01 -40.91 -17.50
N ALA A 341 17.97 -41.39 -16.72
CA ALA A 341 18.76 -42.57 -17.00
C ALA A 341 18.95 -43.43 -15.74
N ILE A 342 18.92 -44.75 -15.92
CA ILE A 342 19.33 -45.73 -14.91
C ILE A 342 20.84 -45.93 -15.06
N THR A 343 21.62 -45.62 -14.03
CA THR A 343 23.08 -45.75 -14.03
C THR A 343 23.55 -46.96 -13.24
N SER A 344 22.75 -47.45 -12.29
CA SER A 344 23.00 -48.71 -11.59
C SER A 344 21.69 -49.47 -11.31
N PRO A 345 21.63 -50.79 -11.58
CA PRO A 345 22.63 -51.59 -12.29
C PRO A 345 22.83 -51.11 -13.74
N SER A 346 24.00 -51.42 -14.32
CA SER A 346 24.41 -50.92 -15.63
C SER A 346 24.43 -52.05 -16.65
N VAL A 347 24.07 -51.75 -17.91
CA VAL A 347 24.22 -52.70 -19.04
C VAL A 347 25.68 -53.04 -19.35
N SER A 348 26.63 -52.27 -18.80
CA SER A 348 28.07 -52.51 -18.90
C SER A 348 28.63 -53.34 -17.74
N ASP A 349 27.78 -53.74 -16.78
CA ASP A 349 28.15 -54.60 -15.66
C ASP A 349 28.49 -56.02 -16.16
N PRO A 350 29.60 -56.66 -15.73
CA PRO A 350 29.91 -58.04 -16.08
C PRO A 350 28.80 -59.05 -15.73
N LEU A 351 27.92 -58.74 -14.77
CA LEU A 351 26.79 -59.59 -14.41
C LEU A 351 25.62 -59.46 -15.41
N TYR A 352 25.53 -58.37 -16.17
CA TYR A 352 24.42 -58.15 -17.11
C TYR A 352 24.35 -59.24 -18.20
N PRO A 353 23.17 -59.76 -18.55
CA PRO A 353 21.82 -59.40 -18.08
C PRO A 353 21.28 -60.24 -16.90
N TYR A 354 22.13 -60.87 -16.11
CA TYR A 354 21.73 -61.84 -15.07
C TYR A 354 22.09 -61.35 -13.66
N TYR A 355 21.10 -61.26 -12.78
CA TYR A 355 21.32 -60.81 -11.40
C TYR A 355 20.62 -61.72 -10.39
N ALA A 356 21.35 -62.16 -9.37
CA ALA A 356 20.76 -62.89 -8.25
C ALA A 356 19.87 -62.01 -7.37
N ASN A 357 20.26 -60.74 -7.21
CA ASN A 357 19.51 -59.76 -6.45
C ASN A 357 19.88 -58.34 -6.92
N ILE A 358 18.89 -57.48 -7.10
CA ILE A 358 19.05 -56.04 -7.21
C ILE A 358 18.30 -55.41 -6.04
N SER A 359 19.01 -54.75 -5.13
CA SER A 359 18.41 -54.12 -3.95
C SER A 359 17.93 -52.69 -4.20
N SER A 360 18.41 -52.05 -5.27
CA SER A 360 18.00 -50.70 -5.64
C SER A 360 18.36 -50.39 -7.09
N PHE A 361 17.65 -49.42 -7.66
CA PHE A 361 18.02 -48.75 -8.92
C PHE A 361 18.45 -47.33 -8.61
N THR A 362 19.53 -46.86 -9.22
CA THR A 362 19.97 -45.47 -9.11
C THR A 362 20.21 -44.88 -10.49
N GLY A 363 20.18 -43.56 -10.56
CA GLY A 363 20.27 -42.87 -11.83
C GLY A 363 20.43 -41.38 -11.72
N THR A 364 20.38 -40.75 -12.89
CA THR A 364 20.39 -39.29 -13.04
C THR A 364 19.16 -38.84 -13.80
N ALA A 365 18.73 -37.61 -13.58
CA ALA A 365 17.79 -36.91 -14.45
C ALA A 365 18.29 -35.50 -14.71
N PHE A 366 17.91 -34.99 -15.87
CA PHE A 366 18.31 -33.69 -16.35
C PHE A 366 17.11 -33.02 -17.01
N ASP A 367 16.87 -31.79 -16.60
CA ASP A 367 15.94 -30.90 -17.27
C ASP A 367 16.73 -29.85 -18.04
N SER A 368 16.46 -29.76 -19.32
CA SER A 368 17.13 -28.87 -20.25
C SER A 368 16.09 -27.93 -20.82
N SER A 369 16.41 -26.68 -21.04
CA SER A 369 15.52 -25.75 -21.73
C SER A 369 16.35 -24.80 -22.60
N PRO A 370 15.82 -24.20 -23.68
CA PRO A 370 16.52 -23.19 -24.47
C PRO A 370 17.02 -22.01 -23.61
N GLY A 371 16.29 -21.71 -22.53
CA GLY A 371 16.63 -20.71 -21.53
C GLY A 371 16.90 -21.31 -20.14
N THR A 372 16.19 -20.81 -19.14
CA THR A 372 16.28 -21.27 -17.76
C THR A 372 15.27 -22.41 -17.54
N PRO A 373 15.72 -23.64 -17.27
CA PRO A 373 14.82 -24.77 -17.03
C PRO A 373 14.05 -24.62 -15.71
N SER A 374 12.84 -25.19 -15.66
CA SER A 374 12.03 -25.28 -14.45
C SER A 374 12.64 -26.24 -13.41
N GLY A 375 13.42 -27.22 -13.87
CA GLY A 375 14.16 -28.16 -13.05
C GLY A 375 13.43 -29.48 -12.86
N VAL A 376 14.18 -30.56 -12.60
CA VAL A 376 13.58 -31.88 -12.34
C VAL A 376 12.91 -31.88 -10.97
N LYS A 377 11.61 -32.16 -10.95
CA LYS A 377 10.81 -32.32 -9.73
C LYS A 377 10.97 -33.71 -9.13
N GLN A 378 10.79 -34.75 -9.93
CA GLN A 378 10.88 -36.14 -9.47
C GLN A 378 11.19 -37.14 -10.58
N VAL A 379 11.61 -38.34 -10.19
CA VAL A 379 11.79 -39.48 -11.11
C VAL A 379 10.97 -40.67 -10.62
N GLY A 380 10.05 -41.13 -11.45
CA GLY A 380 9.29 -42.35 -11.22
C GLY A 380 10.00 -43.58 -11.78
N VAL A 381 9.90 -44.71 -11.09
CA VAL A 381 10.39 -46.02 -11.52
C VAL A 381 9.23 -47.01 -11.66
N ARG A 382 9.24 -47.80 -12.72
CA ARG A 382 8.25 -48.85 -12.99
C ARG A 382 8.95 -50.17 -13.22
N ILE A 383 8.56 -51.21 -12.49
CA ILE A 383 9.08 -52.58 -12.65
C ILE A 383 7.98 -53.48 -13.20
N LYS A 384 8.24 -54.15 -14.32
CA LYS A 384 7.34 -55.09 -14.98
C LYS A 384 7.93 -56.49 -14.97
N ARG A 385 7.16 -57.49 -14.56
CA ARG A 385 7.47 -58.91 -14.69
C ARG A 385 6.97 -59.43 -16.04
N SER A 386 7.86 -60.03 -16.82
CA SER A 386 7.57 -60.37 -18.22
C SER A 386 6.72 -61.64 -18.40
N SER A 387 6.71 -62.53 -17.41
CA SER A 387 5.97 -63.81 -17.51
C SER A 387 4.46 -63.64 -17.57
N ASP A 388 3.92 -62.64 -16.87
CA ASP A 388 2.49 -62.36 -16.79
C ASP A 388 2.12 -60.90 -17.15
N ASN A 389 3.12 -60.05 -17.42
CA ASN A 389 2.97 -58.62 -17.66
C ASN A 389 2.46 -57.82 -16.45
N TYR A 390 2.69 -58.30 -15.23
CA TYR A 390 2.28 -57.59 -14.03
C TYR A 390 3.34 -56.56 -13.61
N TYR A 391 2.91 -55.52 -12.92
CA TYR A 391 3.72 -54.40 -12.44
C TYR A 391 3.80 -54.42 -10.92
N TRP A 392 4.98 -54.11 -10.39
CA TRP A 392 5.18 -53.91 -8.96
C TRP A 392 4.61 -52.56 -8.53
N ASN A 393 3.84 -52.54 -7.44
CA ASN A 393 3.26 -51.32 -6.86
C ASN A 393 3.82 -50.96 -5.47
N GLY A 394 4.99 -51.47 -5.12
CA GLY A 394 5.58 -51.32 -3.78
C GLY A 394 5.14 -52.38 -2.76
N SER A 395 4.21 -53.28 -3.13
CA SER A 395 3.73 -54.31 -2.20
C SER A 395 3.31 -55.62 -2.88
N THR A 396 2.70 -55.54 -4.05
CA THR A 396 2.16 -56.68 -4.78
C THR A 396 2.33 -56.51 -6.29
N TRP A 397 2.24 -57.63 -7.02
CA TRP A 397 2.19 -57.61 -8.48
C TRP A 397 0.76 -57.38 -8.95
N THR A 398 0.54 -56.37 -9.80
CA THR A 398 -0.79 -55.98 -10.28
C THR A 398 -0.82 -55.84 -11.81
N ALA A 399 -2.00 -55.94 -12.42
CA ALA A 399 -2.13 -55.74 -13.88
C ALA A 399 -2.04 -54.27 -14.31
N THR A 400 -2.15 -53.32 -13.38
CA THR A 400 -2.15 -51.88 -13.67
C THR A 400 -0.73 -51.34 -13.72
N SER A 401 -0.39 -50.61 -14.79
CA SER A 401 0.91 -49.95 -14.89
C SER A 401 0.99 -48.76 -13.93
N PHE A 402 2.07 -48.68 -13.17
CA PHE A 402 2.31 -47.64 -12.18
C PHE A 402 3.79 -47.25 -12.18
N PHE A 403 4.06 -45.95 -12.10
CA PHE A 403 5.40 -45.44 -11.79
C PHE A 403 5.38 -45.01 -10.32
N ASP A 404 6.27 -45.60 -9.54
CA ASP A 404 6.45 -45.28 -8.14
C ASP A 404 7.59 -44.28 -7.98
N VAL A 405 7.42 -43.31 -7.08
CA VAL A 405 8.35 -42.18 -6.99
C VAL A 405 9.59 -42.59 -6.20
N GLY A 406 10.76 -42.42 -6.82
CA GLY A 406 12.05 -42.61 -6.15
C GLY A 406 12.37 -41.48 -5.18
N SER A 407 13.52 -41.58 -4.53
CA SER A 407 14.11 -40.51 -3.73
C SER A 407 15.07 -39.69 -4.59
N GLY A 408 15.06 -38.36 -4.44
CA GLY A 408 15.89 -37.43 -5.22
C GLY A 408 15.32 -37.10 -6.60
N SER A 409 15.88 -36.07 -7.24
CA SER A 409 15.45 -35.59 -8.57
C SER A 409 16.57 -35.69 -9.59
N THR A 410 17.62 -34.86 -9.47
CA THR A 410 18.78 -34.85 -10.39
C THR A 410 19.66 -36.09 -10.25
N THR A 411 19.91 -36.54 -9.03
CA THR A 411 20.39 -37.89 -8.72
C THR A 411 19.32 -38.60 -7.91
N TRP A 412 18.87 -39.75 -8.41
CA TRP A 412 17.74 -40.45 -7.84
C TRP A 412 18.08 -41.89 -7.45
N SER A 413 17.33 -42.43 -6.49
CA SER A 413 17.41 -43.84 -6.08
C SER A 413 16.05 -44.42 -5.76
N TYR A 414 15.84 -45.69 -6.10
CA TYR A 414 14.63 -46.45 -5.87
C TYR A 414 14.96 -47.79 -5.20
N THR A 415 14.46 -47.99 -3.98
CA THR A 415 14.79 -49.16 -3.14
C THR A 415 13.60 -50.09 -2.90
N ASP A 416 12.39 -49.69 -3.29
CA ASP A 416 11.19 -50.52 -3.13
C ASP A 416 11.10 -51.57 -4.25
N VAL A 417 11.93 -52.58 -4.13
CA VAL A 417 12.02 -53.66 -5.12
C VAL A 417 11.28 -54.91 -4.64
N PRO A 418 10.63 -55.66 -5.55
CA PRO A 418 10.01 -56.93 -5.20
C PRO A 418 11.06 -57.99 -4.83
N THR A 419 10.62 -59.07 -4.19
CA THR A 419 11.43 -60.30 -4.17
C THR A 419 11.53 -60.87 -5.59
N TRP A 420 12.75 -61.00 -6.10
CA TRP A 420 13.03 -61.52 -7.43
C TRP A 420 12.86 -63.04 -7.47
N VAL A 421 12.22 -63.54 -8.52
CA VAL A 421 11.96 -64.96 -8.74
C VAL A 421 12.89 -65.47 -9.83
N ASP A 422 13.58 -66.56 -9.55
CA ASP A 422 14.52 -67.20 -10.45
C ASP A 422 13.94 -67.45 -11.85
N SER A 423 14.80 -67.34 -12.86
CA SER A 423 14.51 -67.57 -14.27
C SER A 423 13.45 -66.63 -14.88
N LEU A 424 12.95 -65.62 -14.14
CA LEU A 424 12.02 -64.61 -14.67
C LEU A 424 12.75 -63.38 -15.19
N ILE A 425 12.18 -62.79 -16.24
CA ILE A 425 12.67 -61.55 -16.86
C ILE A 425 11.88 -60.36 -16.32
N TYR A 426 12.60 -59.32 -15.92
CA TYR A 426 12.03 -58.07 -15.44
C TYR A 426 12.49 -56.91 -16.32
N THR A 427 11.55 -56.02 -16.65
CA THR A 427 11.82 -54.76 -17.35
C THR A 427 11.56 -53.59 -16.41
N VAL A 428 12.55 -52.72 -16.27
CA VAL A 428 12.52 -51.54 -15.40
C VAL A 428 12.58 -50.30 -16.27
N ASN A 429 11.69 -49.35 -16.00
CA ASN A 429 11.69 -48.03 -16.63
C ASN A 429 11.88 -46.95 -15.60
N CYS A 430 12.58 -45.88 -15.95
CA CYS A 430 12.50 -44.60 -15.23
C CYS A 430 11.89 -43.53 -16.12
N ARG A 431 11.26 -42.52 -15.50
CA ARG A 431 10.61 -41.39 -16.14
C ARG A 431 10.74 -40.15 -15.27
N ALA A 432 11.35 -39.09 -15.77
CA ALA A 432 11.39 -37.79 -15.09
C ALA A 432 10.10 -36.97 -15.28
N GLU A 433 9.78 -36.16 -14.28
CA GLU A 433 8.82 -35.06 -14.27
C GLU A 433 9.56 -33.79 -13.82
N ASP A 434 9.37 -32.67 -14.52
CA ASP A 434 9.92 -31.36 -14.13
C ASP A 434 8.93 -30.55 -13.27
N GLU A 435 9.33 -29.37 -12.81
CA GLU A 435 8.46 -28.50 -12.01
C GLU A 435 7.30 -27.92 -12.82
N ALA A 436 7.46 -27.76 -14.14
CA ALA A 436 6.40 -27.36 -15.07
C ALA A 436 5.40 -28.49 -15.41
N VAL A 437 5.56 -29.68 -14.82
CA VAL A 437 4.71 -30.87 -15.01
C VAL A 437 4.85 -31.46 -16.42
N ASN A 438 5.94 -31.18 -17.13
CA ASN A 438 6.31 -31.95 -18.31
C ASN A 438 6.89 -33.29 -17.89
N PHE A 439 6.48 -34.33 -18.60
CA PHE A 439 6.99 -35.66 -18.40
C PHE A 439 7.90 -36.09 -19.55
N GLU A 440 8.96 -36.79 -19.21
CA GLU A 440 9.84 -37.46 -20.16
C GLU A 440 9.05 -38.30 -21.17
N ALA A 441 9.35 -38.10 -22.46
CA ALA A 441 8.67 -38.75 -23.57
C ALA A 441 9.14 -40.19 -23.80
N ASN A 442 10.45 -40.44 -23.68
CA ASN A 442 11.07 -41.73 -23.94
C ASN A 442 11.64 -42.30 -22.65
N TYR A 443 11.17 -43.47 -22.22
CA TYR A 443 11.64 -44.08 -20.98
C TYR A 443 12.99 -44.76 -21.19
N THR A 444 13.96 -44.44 -20.33
CA THR A 444 15.11 -45.34 -20.18
C THR A 444 14.61 -46.71 -19.73
N THR A 445 15.16 -47.77 -20.33
CA THR A 445 14.71 -49.15 -20.12
C THR A 445 15.90 -50.02 -19.75
N PHE A 446 15.81 -50.71 -18.63
CA PHE A 446 16.76 -51.74 -18.19
C PHE A 446 16.03 -53.08 -18.10
N THR A 447 16.60 -54.15 -18.65
CA THR A 447 15.97 -55.49 -18.59
C THR A 447 16.98 -56.50 -18.09
N PHE A 448 16.58 -57.35 -17.17
CA PHE A 448 17.44 -58.40 -16.62
C PHE A 448 16.65 -59.68 -16.33
N THR A 449 17.36 -60.79 -16.25
CA THR A 449 16.86 -62.10 -15.80
C THR A 449 17.32 -62.31 -14.36
N CYS A 450 16.41 -62.68 -13.47
CA CYS A 450 16.80 -63.09 -12.13
C CYS A 450 17.42 -64.48 -12.18
N ASP A 451 18.63 -64.61 -11.63
CA ASP A 451 19.36 -65.87 -11.54
C ASP A 451 19.87 -66.07 -10.10
N ASN A 452 19.02 -66.67 -9.27
CA ASN A 452 19.31 -66.90 -7.85
C ASN A 452 19.43 -68.39 -7.49
N ALA A 453 19.26 -69.27 -8.47
CA ALA A 453 19.64 -70.67 -8.37
C ALA A 453 21.17 -70.80 -8.30
N GLY A 454 21.64 -71.70 -7.43
CA GLY A 454 23.07 -72.03 -7.38
C GLY A 454 23.46 -73.02 -8.47
N PRO A 455 24.74 -73.00 -8.92
CA PRO A 455 25.25 -74.00 -9.85
C PRO A 455 25.20 -75.41 -9.24
N THR A 456 25.03 -76.41 -10.10
CA THR A 456 25.09 -77.83 -9.72
C THR A 456 26.39 -78.45 -10.22
N SER A 457 27.02 -79.27 -9.40
CA SER A 457 28.17 -80.10 -9.81
C SER A 457 27.89 -81.56 -9.50
N ASN A 458 28.29 -82.44 -10.43
CA ASN A 458 28.15 -83.89 -10.28
C ASN A 458 29.47 -84.51 -9.83
N ASP A 459 29.39 -85.61 -9.06
CA ASP A 459 30.56 -86.37 -8.61
C ASP A 459 31.40 -86.80 -9.83
N GLY A 460 32.66 -86.40 -9.83
CA GLY A 460 33.60 -86.78 -10.86
C GLY A 460 34.08 -88.23 -10.70
N ALA A 461 34.28 -88.93 -11.81
CA ALA A 461 34.89 -90.27 -11.80
C ALA A 461 36.41 -90.15 -11.97
N TYR A 462 37.18 -90.96 -11.23
CA TYR A 462 38.63 -91.06 -11.45
C TYR A 462 38.90 -91.78 -12.77
N ASN A 463 39.62 -91.11 -13.67
CA ASN A 463 39.95 -91.67 -14.97
C ASN A 463 41.41 -92.14 -14.99
N SER A 464 41.61 -93.45 -14.79
CA SER A 464 42.94 -94.08 -14.72
C SER A 464 43.71 -94.10 -16.04
N THR A 465 43.09 -93.69 -17.15
CA THR A 465 43.77 -93.58 -18.46
C THR A 465 44.47 -92.22 -18.61
N TYR A 466 44.04 -91.20 -17.86
CA TYR A 466 44.52 -89.81 -17.99
C TYR A 466 45.03 -89.17 -16.69
N ASP A 467 45.15 -89.94 -15.60
CA ASP A 467 45.57 -89.48 -14.26
C ASP A 467 44.87 -88.18 -13.80
N ARG A 468 43.55 -88.08 -14.05
CA ARG A 468 42.74 -86.90 -13.67
C ARG A 468 41.35 -87.28 -13.14
N VAL A 469 40.75 -86.36 -12.38
CA VAL A 469 39.35 -86.44 -11.94
C VAL A 469 38.49 -85.61 -12.89
N ASP A 470 37.53 -86.25 -13.56
CA ASP A 470 36.64 -85.62 -14.53
C ASP A 470 35.22 -85.54 -13.94
N GLY A 471 34.62 -84.35 -13.97
CA GLY A 471 33.23 -84.11 -13.55
C GLY A 471 32.54 -83.10 -14.47
N THR A 472 31.26 -82.85 -14.23
CA THR A 472 30.50 -81.78 -14.90
C THR A 472 29.97 -80.82 -13.87
N ALA A 473 30.02 -79.54 -14.19
CA ALA A 473 29.27 -78.50 -13.49
C ALA A 473 28.40 -77.78 -14.51
N SER A 474 27.21 -77.40 -14.08
CA SER A 474 26.24 -76.72 -14.91
C SER A 474 25.41 -75.77 -14.07
N ASP A 475 25.10 -74.64 -14.68
CA ASP A 475 24.23 -73.63 -14.15
C ASP A 475 23.24 -73.23 -15.26
N ALA A 476 21.99 -72.94 -14.86
CA ALA A 476 20.94 -72.62 -15.81
C ALA A 476 20.98 -71.15 -16.28
N GLY A 477 21.70 -70.27 -15.55
CA GLY A 477 21.79 -68.84 -15.81
C GLY A 477 23.17 -68.41 -16.30
N VAL A 478 23.98 -67.78 -15.44
CA VAL A 478 25.30 -67.19 -15.79
C VAL A 478 26.39 -68.21 -16.11
N GLY A 479 26.15 -69.50 -15.85
CA GLY A 479 27.16 -70.53 -16.04
C GLY A 479 28.00 -70.75 -14.78
N THR A 480 28.89 -71.73 -14.83
CA THR A 480 29.73 -72.11 -13.68
C THR A 480 31.12 -71.49 -13.82
N ASP A 481 31.54 -70.73 -12.81
CA ASP A 481 32.87 -70.09 -12.78
C ASP A 481 33.96 -71.04 -12.24
N ASP A 482 33.75 -71.59 -11.04
CA ASP A 482 34.69 -72.46 -10.35
C ASP A 482 34.06 -73.79 -9.91
N VAL A 483 34.87 -74.87 -9.91
CA VAL A 483 34.53 -76.16 -9.32
C VAL A 483 35.57 -76.52 -8.27
N VAL A 484 35.18 -76.56 -7.00
CA VAL A 484 36.08 -76.93 -5.90
C VAL A 484 36.04 -78.45 -5.68
N LEU A 485 37.16 -79.12 -5.93
CA LEU A 485 37.31 -80.55 -5.70
C LEU A 485 37.81 -80.84 -4.28
N LYS A 486 37.11 -81.70 -3.53
CA LYS A 486 37.56 -82.23 -2.24
C LYS A 486 37.86 -83.73 -2.35
N ILE A 487 39.14 -84.09 -2.36
CA ILE A 487 39.60 -85.48 -2.30
C ILE A 487 39.67 -85.89 -0.83
N LYS A 488 38.98 -86.96 -0.45
CA LYS A 488 38.98 -87.50 0.93
C LYS A 488 40.02 -88.59 1.12
#